data_AF-E4XXW9-F1
#
_entry.id   AF-E4XXW9-F1
#
_cell.length_a   1.000
_cell.length_b   1.000
_cell.length_c   1.000
_cell.angle_alpha   90.00
_cell.angle_beta   90.00
_cell.angle_gamma   90.00
#
_symmetry.space_group_name_H-M   'P 1'
#
loop_
_entity.id
_entity.type
_entity.pdbx_description
1 polymer ?
#
loop_
_entity_poly.entity_id
_entity_poly.type
_entity_poly.pdbx_seq_one_letter_code
_entity_poly.pdbx_strand_id
1 'polypeptide(L)'
;MVPRPCYGDRKIIIENRIYDKLEELQTNFIDFSSLAKMTDGYATSQIIQAINNTINERRLNQVGRKPIKTEEFIVELAAMQPIFTEQEDAFTQWFEKTPIGTAFYY
;
A
#
# COMPACT_ATOMS: atom_id res chain seq x y z
N MET A 1 -14.62 -7.29 -6.25
CA MET A 1 -13.43 -6.95 -5.45
C MET A 1 -12.28 -6.72 -6.42
N VAL A 2 -11.43 -5.72 -6.22
CA VAL A 2 -10.22 -5.52 -7.05
C VAL A 2 -9.14 -6.45 -6.49
N PRO A 3 -8.39 -7.21 -7.33
CA PRO A 3 -7.34 -8.08 -6.86
C PRO A 3 -6.29 -7.30 -6.05
N ARG A 4 -5.64 -7.97 -5.10
CA ARG A 4 -4.63 -7.32 -4.28
C ARG A 4 -3.43 -6.91 -5.16
N PRO A 5 -2.85 -5.72 -4.94
CA PRO A 5 -1.72 -5.26 -5.75
C PRO A 5 -0.53 -6.21 -5.59
N CYS A 6 0.13 -6.56 -6.71
CA CYS A 6 1.40 -7.29 -6.65
C CYS A 6 2.49 -6.40 -6.03
N TYR A 7 3.67 -6.95 -5.76
CA TYR A 7 4.78 -6.15 -5.20
C TYR A 7 5.10 -4.91 -6.05
N GLY A 8 5.14 -5.08 -7.39
CA GLY A 8 5.39 -3.98 -8.32
C GLY A 8 4.31 -2.90 -8.23
N ASP A 9 3.04 -3.31 -8.24
CA ASP A 9 1.91 -2.39 -8.12
C ASP A 9 1.95 -1.64 -6.79
N ARG A 10 2.21 -2.34 -5.67
CA ARG A 10 2.32 -1.71 -4.35
C ARG A 10 3.40 -0.65 -4.34
N LYS A 11 4.58 -0.97 -4.89
CA LYS A 11 5.70 -0.03 -4.95
C LYS A 11 5.30 1.23 -5.71
N ILE A 12 4.68 1.10 -6.89
CA ILE A 12 4.21 2.23 -7.70
C ILE A 12 3.14 3.05 -6.96
N ILE A 13 2.15 2.39 -6.35
CA ILE A 13 1.08 3.06 -5.60
C ILE A 13 1.66 3.86 -4.43
N ILE A 14 2.59 3.27 -3.68
CA ILE A 14 3.22 3.89 -2.52
C ILE A 14 4.08 5.08 -2.96
N GLU A 15 4.92 4.91 -3.97
CA GLU A 15 5.77 5.98 -4.52
C GLU A 15 4.92 7.16 -4.98
N ASN A 16 3.96 6.92 -5.87
CA ASN A 16 3.07 7.96 -6.38
C ASN A 16 2.35 8.69 -5.23
N ARG A 17 1.78 7.94 -4.28
CA ARG A 17 1.02 8.55 -3.19
C ARG A 17 1.88 9.35 -2.22
N ILE A 18 3.14 8.96 -2.04
CA ILE A 18 4.09 9.71 -1.21
C ILE A 18 4.57 10.96 -1.94
N TYR A 19 4.85 10.88 -3.24
CA TYR A 19 5.24 12.04 -4.05
C TYR A 19 4.11 13.07 -4.23
N ASP A 20 2.83 12.67 -4.12
CA ASP A 20 1.72 13.62 -4.04
C ASP A 20 1.78 14.54 -2.80
N LYS A 21 2.52 14.13 -1.75
CA LYS A 21 2.52 14.77 -0.43
C LYS A 21 3.87 15.34 -0.02
N LEU A 22 4.96 14.78 -0.52
CA LEU A 22 6.32 15.10 -0.15
C LEU A 22 7.15 15.46 -1.39
N GLU A 23 8.09 16.37 -1.21
CA GLU A 23 9.12 16.63 -2.22
C GLU A 23 10.13 15.48 -2.28
N GLU A 24 10.78 15.28 -3.42
CA GLU A 24 11.77 14.22 -3.63
C GLU A 24 12.89 14.22 -2.57
N LEU A 25 13.37 15.39 -2.15
CA LEU A 25 14.40 15.48 -1.11
C LEU A 25 13.92 14.98 0.26
N GLN A 26 12.61 15.03 0.52
CA GLN A 26 12.00 14.61 1.78
C GLN A 26 11.78 13.08 1.84
N THR A 27 11.83 12.38 0.71
CA THR A 27 11.62 10.92 0.63
C THR A 27 12.90 10.11 0.80
N ASN A 28 14.08 10.76 0.87
CA ASN A 28 15.39 10.10 0.98
C ASN A 28 15.55 9.14 2.18
N PHE A 29 14.72 9.27 3.22
CA PHE A 29 14.73 8.42 4.41
C PHE A 29 13.66 7.32 4.38
N ILE A 30 12.95 7.20 3.26
CA ILE A 30 11.91 6.20 3.02
C ILE A 30 12.47 5.15 2.07
N ASP A 31 12.61 3.93 2.56
CA ASP A 31 12.91 2.76 1.74
C ASP A 31 11.60 2.18 1.19
N PHE A 32 11.28 2.56 -0.05
CA PHE A 32 10.09 2.10 -0.77
C PHE A 32 10.04 0.58 -0.95
N SER A 33 11.19 -0.10 -1.06
CA SER A 33 11.21 -1.55 -1.23
C SER A 33 10.82 -2.26 0.06
N SER A 34 11.33 -1.78 1.20
CA SER A 34 10.91 -2.28 2.52
C SER A 34 9.44 -1.96 2.78
N LEU A 35 8.98 -0.74 2.47
CA LEU A 35 7.58 -0.35 2.64
C LEU A 35 6.63 -1.20 1.79
N ALA A 36 7.00 -1.54 0.55
CA ALA A 36 6.23 -2.43 -0.33
C ALA A 36 6.17 -3.89 0.17
N LYS A 37 7.19 -4.35 0.91
CA LYS A 37 7.18 -5.66 1.59
C LYS A 37 6.29 -5.64 2.83
N MET A 38 6.37 -4.58 3.64
CA MET A 38 5.60 -4.45 4.89
C MET A 38 4.10 -4.28 4.65
N THR A 39 3.72 -3.78 3.48
CA THR A 39 2.34 -3.64 3.03
C THR A 39 1.81 -4.88 2.29
N ASP A 40 2.56 -5.98 2.29
CA ASP A 40 2.05 -7.25 1.78
C ASP A 40 0.86 -7.72 2.63
N GLY A 41 -0.18 -8.24 1.97
CA GLY A 41 -1.45 -8.59 2.61
C GLY A 41 -2.45 -7.44 2.77
N TYR A 42 -2.10 -6.19 2.45
CA TYR A 42 -3.05 -5.06 2.51
C TYR A 42 -3.67 -4.73 1.15
N ALA A 43 -4.93 -4.29 1.14
CA ALA A 43 -5.56 -3.72 -0.04
C ALA A 43 -4.99 -2.33 -0.37
N THR A 44 -5.09 -1.93 -1.65
CA THR A 44 -4.68 -0.59 -2.13
C THR A 44 -5.30 0.54 -1.30
N SER A 45 -6.58 0.44 -0.94
CA SER A 45 -7.25 1.46 -0.12
C SER A 45 -6.63 1.59 1.28
N GLN A 46 -6.27 0.46 1.91
CA GLN A 46 -5.63 0.43 3.23
C GLN A 46 -4.21 1.01 3.16
N ILE A 47 -3.46 0.69 2.12
CA ILE A 47 -2.12 1.27 1.88
C ILE A 47 -2.23 2.79 1.76
N ILE A 48 -3.15 3.29 0.94
CA ILE A 48 -3.37 4.73 0.76
C ILE A 48 -3.80 5.39 2.08
N GLN A 49 -4.68 4.73 2.84
CA GLN A 49 -5.13 5.22 4.14
C GLN A 49 -3.97 5.31 5.14
N ALA A 50 -3.11 4.29 5.22
CA ALA A 50 -1.96 4.28 6.11
C ALA A 50 -0.97 5.39 5.77
N ILE A 51 -0.73 5.64 4.47
CA ILE A 51 0.10 6.75 4.01
C ILE A 51 -0.52 8.10 4.39
N ASN A 52 -1.84 8.28 4.19
CA ASN A 52 -2.53 9.52 4.53
C ASN A 52 -2.49 9.82 6.04
N ASN A 53 -2.65 8.79 6.88
CA ASN A 53 -2.62 8.94 8.32
C ASN A 53 -1.20 9.22 8.84
N THR A 54 -0.19 8.55 8.28
CA THR A 54 1.22 8.77 8.61
C THR A 54 1.65 10.18 8.19
N ILE A 55 1.37 10.55 6.93
CA ILE A 55 1.70 11.85 6.33
C ILE A 55 0.46 12.77 6.39
N ASN A 56 0.05 13.05 7.62
CA ASN A 56 -0.99 14.04 7.93
C ASN A 56 -0.41 15.46 8.02
N GLU A 57 -1.27 16.47 8.10
CA GLU A 57 -0.85 17.90 8.15
C GLU A 57 0.12 18.20 9.29
N ARG A 58 -0.14 17.65 10.49
CA ARG A 58 0.74 17.81 11.65
C ARG A 58 2.13 17.26 11.34
N ARG A 59 2.22 16.10 10.67
CA ARG A 59 3.49 15.48 10.33
C ARG A 59 4.24 16.25 9.25
N LEU A 60 3.52 16.74 8.22
CA LEU A 60 4.06 17.58 7.15
C LEU A 60 4.75 18.83 7.70
N ASN A 61 4.14 19.52 8.66
CA ASN A 61 4.72 20.69 9.32
C ASN A 61 6.04 20.39 10.07
N GLN A 62 6.31 19.13 10.39
CA GLN A 62 7.51 18.69 11.12
C GLN A 62 8.60 18.13 10.21
N VAL A 63 8.32 17.89 8.91
CA VAL A 63 9.24 17.21 7.98
C VAL A 63 10.59 17.92 7.89
N GLY A 64 10.60 19.25 7.84
CA GLY A 64 11.84 20.03 7.72
C GLY A 64 12.79 19.91 8.92
N ARG A 65 12.29 19.52 10.10
CA ARG A 65 13.11 19.30 11.32
C ARG A 65 13.34 17.82 11.60
N LYS A 66 12.36 16.98 11.26
CA LYS A 66 12.37 15.54 11.49
C LYS A 66 11.93 14.84 10.20
N PRO A 67 12.84 14.19 9.46
CA PRO A 67 12.49 13.49 8.23
C PRO A 67 11.52 12.35 8.50
N ILE A 68 10.67 12.03 7.54
CA ILE A 68 9.76 10.86 7.61
C ILE A 68 10.57 9.61 7.29
N LYS A 69 10.43 8.59 8.13
CA LYS A 69 11.12 7.31 7.98
C LYS A 69 10.14 6.17 7.69
N THR A 70 10.63 5.11 7.06
CA THR A 70 9.85 3.89 6.78
C THR A 70 9.16 3.30 8.01
N GLU A 71 9.81 3.39 9.18
CA GLU A 71 9.30 2.85 10.45
C GLU A 71 8.01 3.54 10.94
N GLU A 72 7.75 4.78 10.53
CA GLU A 72 6.55 5.53 10.96
C GLU A 72 5.26 4.92 10.41
N PHE A 73 5.32 4.22 9.28
CA PHE A 73 4.16 3.59 8.65
C PHE A 73 3.70 2.32 9.37
N ILE A 74 4.56 1.71 10.20
CA ILE A 74 4.26 0.46 10.94
C ILE A 74 3.03 0.65 11.83
N VAL A 75 2.96 1.78 12.53
CA VAL A 75 1.91 2.04 13.52
C VAL A 75 0.54 2.07 12.84
N GLU A 76 0.42 2.74 11.71
CA GLU A 76 -0.83 2.82 10.96
C GLU A 76 -1.21 1.49 10.32
N LEU A 77 -0.23 0.75 9.76
CA LEU A 77 -0.48 -0.55 9.17
C LEU A 77 -0.92 -1.58 10.24
N ALA A 78 -0.26 -1.61 11.39
CA ALA A 78 -0.57 -2.52 12.48
C ALA A 78 -1.98 -2.32 13.08
N ALA A 79 -2.55 -1.13 12.91
CA ALA A 79 -3.92 -0.83 13.33
C ALA A 79 -4.99 -1.36 12.35
N MET A 80 -4.59 -1.75 11.13
CA MET A 80 -5.49 -2.24 10.08
C MET A 80 -5.48 -3.77 10.02
N GLN A 81 -6.60 -4.36 9.59
CA GLN A 81 -6.71 -5.80 9.39
C GLN A 81 -6.18 -6.18 7.99
N PRO A 82 -5.13 -7.02 7.87
CA PRO A 82 -4.69 -7.55 6.58
C PRO A 82 -5.76 -8.46 5.96
N ILE A 83 -5.78 -8.54 4.63
CA ILE A 83 -6.58 -9.51 3.90
C ILE A 83 -5.84 -10.85 3.93
N PHE A 84 -6.50 -11.88 4.48
CA PHE A 84 -5.91 -13.21 4.60
C PHE A 84 -5.98 -13.97 3.27
N THR A 85 -4.95 -14.75 2.97
CA THR A 85 -4.79 -15.54 1.73
C THR A 85 -6.00 -16.44 1.45
N GLU A 86 -6.63 -16.98 2.50
CA GLU A 86 -7.80 -17.87 2.39
C GLU A 86 -9.02 -17.17 1.78
N GLN A 87 -9.22 -15.89 2.08
CA GLN A 87 -10.30 -15.08 1.51
C GLN A 87 -10.04 -14.78 0.02
N GLU A 88 -8.76 -14.64 -0.34
CA GLU A 88 -8.30 -14.37 -1.71
C GLU A 88 -8.43 -15.62 -2.61
N ASP A 89 -8.09 -16.80 -2.07
CA ASP A 89 -8.23 -18.09 -2.79
C ASP A 89 -9.70 -18.41 -3.07
N ALA A 90 -10.58 -18.24 -2.08
CA ALA A 90 -12.02 -18.46 -2.23
C ALA A 90 -12.62 -17.53 -3.30
N PHE A 91 -12.15 -16.27 -3.35
CA PHE A 91 -12.58 -15.32 -4.37
C PHE A 91 -12.07 -15.71 -5.76
N THR A 92 -10.78 -16.07 -5.87
CA THR A 92 -10.18 -16.47 -7.16
C THR A 92 -10.93 -17.66 -7.76
N GLN A 93 -11.20 -18.69 -6.94
CA GLN A 93 -11.99 -19.86 -7.37
C GLN A 93 -13.43 -19.51 -7.79
N TRP A 94 -14.04 -18.48 -7.20
CA TRP A 94 -15.35 -17.98 -7.62
C TRP A 94 -15.25 -17.17 -8.91
N PHE A 95 -14.26 -16.29 -9.03
CA PHE A 95 -14.07 -15.38 -10.15
C PHE A 95 -13.77 -16.13 -11.45
N GLU A 96 -12.96 -17.18 -11.38
CA GLU A 96 -12.66 -18.06 -12.52
C GLU A 96 -13.92 -18.72 -13.12
N LYS A 97 -15.01 -18.85 -12.35
CA LYS A 97 -16.29 -19.39 -12.83
C LYS A 97 -17.14 -18.34 -13.55
N THR A 98 -16.72 -17.08 -13.56
CA THR A 98 -17.43 -16.01 -14.28
C THR A 98 -17.00 -15.97 -15.74
N PRO A 99 -17.89 -15.56 -16.68
CA PRO A 99 -17.54 -15.45 -18.11
C PRO A 99 -16.33 -14.56 -18.37
N ILE A 100 -16.13 -13.53 -17.53
CA ILE A 100 -14.97 -12.62 -17.59
C ILE A 100 -13.69 -13.33 -17.15
N GLY A 101 -13.73 -14.18 -16.13
CA GLY A 101 -12.58 -14.95 -15.65
C GLY A 101 -12.14 -16.03 -16.64
N THR A 102 -13.09 -16.70 -17.29
CA THR A 102 -12.79 -17.72 -18.31
C THR A 102 -12.23 -17.16 -19.61
N ALA A 103 -12.54 -15.91 -19.97
CA ALA A 103 -12.12 -15.30 -21.22
C ALA A 103 -10.60 -15.00 -21.30
N PHE A 104 -9.89 -15.00 -20.17
CA PHE A 104 -8.43 -14.77 -20.12
C PHE A 104 -7.59 -16.04 -20.43
N TYR A 105 -8.23 -17.21 -20.52
CA TYR A 105 -7.54 -18.51 -20.68
C TYR A 105 -7.79 -19.20 -22.04
N TYR A 106 -8.40 -18.51 -23.01
CA TYR A 106 -8.60 -18.96 -24.39
C TYR A 106 -7.86 -18.06 -25.38
#